data_AF-A0AAV8TA21-F1
#
_entry.id   AF-A0AAV8TA21-F1
#
_cell.length_a   1.000
_cell.length_b   1.000
_cell.length_c   1.000
_cell.angle_alpha   90.00
_cell.angle_beta   90.00
_cell.angle_gamma   90.00
#
_symmetry.space_group_name_H-M   'P 1'
#
loop_
_entity.id
_entity.type
_entity.pdbx_description
1 polymer ?
#
loop_
_entity_poly.entity_id
_entity_poly.type
_entity_poly.pdbx_seq_one_letter_code
_entity_poly.pdbx_strand_id
1 'polypeptide(L)'
;MHQERTWKAPSLVDLCVNVAISNVMYLGDVGETDFHLLDRILPHCTLDQLIHVEKSTVGRDLSQITDKLWKRFYEKQFGEKSTKLVIERMKQKKVSFKWFQLYEAKLKDVAEKESQAVARLKQLYKKEDDRRQSRQVRLCTKVPPAGKRSFYGGSGPGCSLYNGKSNLMKKAKLDLLKSQEMKNIAAMRKNAVQRINSTPSMKDPRGFSGTSSASSFRNK
;
A
#
# COMPACT_ATOMS: atom_id res chain seq x y z
N MET A 1 33.98 -10.40 -52.68
CA MET A 1 34.40 -11.53 -51.83
C MET A 1 33.23 -12.49 -51.70
N HIS A 2 33.05 -13.39 -52.67
CA HIS A 2 32.01 -14.42 -52.59
C HIS A 2 32.54 -15.58 -51.75
N GLN A 3 32.00 -15.77 -50.55
CA GLN A 3 32.27 -16.96 -49.74
C GLN A 3 31.61 -18.15 -50.44
N GLU A 4 32.42 -19.01 -51.05
CA GLU A 4 31.98 -20.31 -51.55
C GLU A 4 31.38 -21.11 -50.38
N ARG A 5 30.06 -21.28 -50.39
CA ARG A 5 29.39 -22.24 -49.52
C ARG A 5 29.67 -23.62 -50.10
N THR A 6 30.71 -24.29 -49.63
CA THR A 6 30.87 -25.72 -49.88
C THR A 6 29.69 -26.44 -49.20
N TRP A 7 28.68 -26.82 -49.99
CA TRP A 7 27.55 -27.62 -49.50
C TRP A 7 28.04 -29.04 -49.22
N LYS A 8 28.61 -29.22 -48.02
CA LYS A 8 28.79 -30.57 -47.47
C LYS A 8 27.42 -31.09 -47.08
N ALA A 9 27.08 -32.29 -47.53
CA ALA A 9 25.87 -32.96 -47.08
C ALA A 9 25.91 -33.04 -45.55
N PRO A 10 24.84 -32.61 -44.85
CA PRO A 10 24.80 -32.64 -43.39
C PRO A 10 24.96 -34.08 -42.90
N SER A 11 25.69 -34.25 -41.81
CA SER A 11 25.77 -35.55 -41.13
C SER A 11 24.37 -35.94 -40.65
N LEU A 12 24.12 -37.25 -40.53
CA LEU A 12 22.90 -37.76 -39.88
C LEU A 12 22.71 -37.14 -38.49
N VAL A 13 23.80 -36.97 -37.74
CA VAL A 13 23.76 -36.35 -36.41
C VAL A 13 23.27 -34.90 -36.49
N ASP A 14 23.74 -34.13 -37.48
CA ASP A 14 23.35 -32.72 -37.64
C ASP A 14 21.88 -32.60 -38.05
N LEU A 15 21.40 -33.50 -38.91
CA LEU A 15 19.98 -33.62 -39.25
C LEU A 15 19.12 -33.91 -38.00
N CYS A 16 19.51 -34.88 -37.18
CA CYS A 16 18.81 -35.21 -35.94
C CYS A 16 18.81 -34.05 -34.94
N VAL A 17 19.94 -33.35 -34.77
CA VAL A 17 20.04 -32.16 -33.92
C VAL A 17 19.12 -31.05 -34.43
N ASN A 18 19.07 -30.79 -35.74
CA ASN A 18 18.17 -29.79 -36.31
C ASN A 18 16.69 -30.13 -36.10
N VAL A 19 16.33 -31.41 -36.23
CA VAL A 19 14.97 -31.88 -35.93
C VAL A 19 14.65 -31.70 -34.45
N ALA A 20 15.58 -32.01 -33.55
CA ALA A 20 15.43 -31.80 -32.12
C ALA A 20 15.27 -30.31 -31.78
N ILE A 21 16.08 -29.43 -32.39
CA ILE A 21 15.97 -27.96 -32.25
C ILE A 21 14.61 -27.46 -32.72
N SER A 22 14.08 -28.03 -33.81
CA SER A 22 12.76 -27.65 -34.34
C SER A 22 11.61 -28.10 -33.43
N ASN A 23 11.83 -29.14 -32.62
CA ASN A 23 10.82 -29.79 -31.78
C ASN A 23 11.15 -29.69 -30.28
N VAL A 24 11.90 -28.67 -29.87
CA VAL A 24 12.36 -28.49 -28.47
C VAL A 24 11.22 -28.52 -27.46
N MET A 25 10.03 -28.06 -27.84
CA MET A 25 8.84 -28.07 -26.98
C MET A 25 8.43 -29.46 -26.48
N TYR A 26 8.79 -30.51 -27.23
CA TYR A 26 8.47 -31.90 -26.89
C TYR A 26 9.62 -32.64 -26.21
N LEU A 27 10.74 -31.95 -25.92
CA LEU A 27 11.84 -32.53 -25.16
C LEU A 27 11.42 -32.66 -23.70
N GLY A 28 11.37 -33.90 -23.21
CA GLY A 28 11.08 -34.24 -21.82
C GLY A 28 12.37 -34.57 -21.07
N ASP A 29 12.47 -35.83 -20.63
CA ASP A 29 13.68 -36.35 -19.97
C ASP A 29 14.82 -36.50 -20.98
N VAL A 30 15.95 -35.84 -20.70
CA VAL A 30 17.18 -35.93 -21.50
C VAL A 30 18.34 -36.54 -20.72
N GLY A 31 18.06 -37.18 -19.59
CA GLY A 31 19.05 -37.76 -18.67
C GLY A 31 19.95 -38.82 -19.29
N GLU A 32 19.55 -39.48 -20.37
CA GLU A 32 20.39 -40.48 -21.06
C GLU A 32 21.21 -39.88 -22.21
N THR A 33 20.84 -38.68 -22.69
CA THR A 33 21.48 -38.06 -23.85
C THR A 33 22.90 -37.57 -23.54
N ASP A 34 23.79 -37.65 -24.53
CA ASP A 34 25.17 -37.17 -24.43
C ASP A 34 25.23 -35.63 -24.30
N PHE A 35 26.15 -35.16 -23.46
CA PHE A 35 26.36 -33.73 -23.18
C PHE A 35 26.74 -32.95 -24.44
N HIS A 36 27.47 -33.55 -25.38
CA HIS A 36 27.84 -32.88 -26.63
C HIS A 36 26.64 -32.55 -27.53
N LEU A 37 25.59 -33.38 -27.50
CA LEU A 37 24.35 -33.11 -28.25
C LEU A 37 23.50 -32.08 -27.52
N LEU A 38 23.42 -32.18 -26.18
CA LEU A 38 22.70 -31.22 -25.35
C LEU A 38 23.31 -29.82 -25.44
N ASP A 39 24.63 -29.69 -25.53
CA ASP A 39 25.29 -28.38 -25.68
C ASP A 39 24.93 -27.70 -27.02
N ARG A 40 24.51 -28.47 -28.03
CA ARG A 40 24.02 -27.95 -29.31
C ARG A 40 22.53 -27.63 -29.30
N ILE A 41 21.72 -28.44 -28.62
CA ILE A 41 20.24 -28.32 -28.65
C ILE A 41 19.75 -27.32 -27.60
N LEU A 42 20.24 -27.41 -26.36
CA LEU A 42 19.74 -26.64 -25.21
C LEU A 42 19.88 -25.12 -25.35
N PRO A 43 20.90 -24.54 -26.02
CA PRO A 43 20.98 -23.09 -26.23
C PRO A 43 19.82 -22.50 -27.03
N HIS A 44 19.13 -23.32 -27.84
CA HIS A 44 17.97 -22.90 -28.63
C HIS A 44 16.65 -23.00 -27.84
N CYS A 45 16.68 -23.52 -26.61
CA CYS A 45 15.49 -23.63 -25.77
C CYS A 45 15.01 -22.27 -25.29
N THR A 46 13.69 -22.13 -25.20
CA THR A 46 13.05 -21.05 -24.45
C THR A 46 13.16 -21.34 -22.95
N LEU A 47 13.03 -20.31 -22.12
CA LEU A 47 13.08 -20.43 -20.67
C LEU A 47 12.13 -21.50 -20.12
N ASP A 48 10.87 -21.49 -20.53
CA ASP A 48 9.86 -22.44 -20.04
C ASP A 48 10.16 -23.88 -20.47
N GLN A 49 10.72 -24.06 -21.68
CA GLN A 49 11.15 -25.35 -22.17
C GLN A 49 12.33 -25.87 -21.33
N LEU A 50 13.28 -24.99 -21.00
CA LEU A 50 14.41 -25.35 -20.14
C LEU A 50 13.95 -25.71 -18.71
N ILE A 51 12.95 -25.00 -18.17
CA ILE A 51 12.30 -25.38 -16.89
C ILE A 51 11.70 -26.78 -17.01
N HIS A 52 11.00 -27.07 -18.10
CA HIS A 52 10.34 -28.35 -18.31
C HIS A 52 11.35 -29.50 -18.40
N VAL A 53 12.43 -29.33 -19.16
CA VAL A 53 13.49 -30.34 -19.30
C VAL A 53 14.18 -30.61 -17.95
N GLU A 54 14.53 -29.57 -17.18
CA GLU A 54 15.18 -29.72 -15.88
C GLU A 54 14.25 -30.39 -14.85
N LYS A 55 12.93 -30.16 -14.93
CA LYS A 55 11.94 -30.83 -14.07
C LYS A 55 11.64 -32.27 -14.49
N SER A 56 11.73 -32.56 -15.77
CA SER A 56 11.41 -33.88 -16.34
C SER A 56 12.61 -34.83 -16.26
N THR A 57 13.83 -34.30 -16.24
CA THR A 57 15.04 -35.09 -16.12
C THR A 57 15.23 -35.56 -14.68
N VAL A 58 15.23 -36.87 -14.46
CA VAL A 58 15.40 -37.47 -13.12
C VAL A 58 16.71 -38.25 -13.09
N GLY A 59 17.56 -37.97 -12.10
CA GLY A 59 18.75 -38.79 -11.80
C GLY A 59 20.06 -38.39 -12.48
N ARG A 60 20.07 -37.43 -13.43
CA ARG A 60 21.31 -36.84 -13.98
C ARG A 60 21.37 -35.34 -13.74
N ASP A 61 22.52 -34.87 -13.24
CA ASP A 61 22.80 -33.45 -13.10
C ASP A 61 23.18 -32.83 -14.46
N LEU A 62 22.30 -32.00 -15.03
CA LEU A 62 22.55 -31.27 -16.28
C LEU A 62 23.39 -29.99 -16.07
N SER A 63 23.73 -29.67 -14.81
CA SER A 63 24.33 -28.39 -14.41
C SER A 63 25.57 -27.97 -15.20
N GLN A 64 26.34 -28.91 -15.76
CA GLN A 64 27.50 -28.57 -16.59
C GLN A 64 27.14 -27.71 -17.82
N ILE A 65 25.96 -27.94 -18.39
CA ILE A 65 25.47 -27.23 -19.57
C ILE A 65 24.41 -26.19 -19.16
N THR A 66 23.44 -26.61 -18.35
CA THR A 66 22.29 -25.75 -18.02
C THR A 66 22.69 -24.54 -17.18
N ASP A 67 23.70 -24.64 -16.32
CA ASP A 67 24.03 -23.55 -15.37
C ASP A 67 24.48 -22.27 -16.08
N LYS A 68 25.23 -22.40 -17.20
CA LYS A 68 25.59 -21.28 -18.07
C LYS A 68 24.37 -20.65 -18.74
N LEU A 69 23.43 -21.48 -19.20
CA LEU A 69 22.18 -21.02 -19.82
C LEU A 69 21.30 -20.30 -18.80
N TRP A 70 21.13 -20.89 -17.62
CA TRP A 70 20.37 -20.31 -16.50
C TRP A 70 20.91 -18.96 -16.07
N LYS A 71 22.23 -18.78 -16.00
CA LYS A 71 22.83 -17.47 -15.72
C LYS A 71 22.43 -16.42 -16.76
N ARG A 72 22.45 -16.77 -18.06
CA ARG A 72 22.04 -15.86 -19.16
C ARG A 72 20.55 -15.54 -19.09
N PHE A 73 19.70 -16.52 -18.80
CA PHE A 73 18.27 -16.29 -18.62
C PHE A 73 17.95 -15.42 -17.40
N TYR A 74 18.64 -15.66 -16.29
CA TYR A 74 18.49 -14.86 -15.08
C TYR A 74 18.85 -13.40 -15.34
N GLU A 75 19.97 -13.15 -16.03
CA GLU A 75 20.38 -11.81 -16.44
C GLU A 75 19.37 -11.16 -17.40
N LYS A 76 18.83 -11.91 -18.36
CA LYS A 76 17.81 -11.41 -19.29
C LYS A 76 16.50 -11.03 -18.59
N GLN A 77 16.06 -11.80 -17.59
CA GLN A 77 14.78 -11.59 -16.90
C GLN A 77 14.87 -10.55 -15.78
N PHE A 78 15.92 -10.60 -14.95
CA PHE A 78 16.05 -9.77 -13.75
C PHE A 78 17.08 -8.65 -13.88
N GLY A 79 17.82 -8.61 -14.99
CA GLY A 79 18.87 -7.64 -15.27
C GLY A 79 20.22 -7.97 -14.65
N GLU A 80 21.28 -7.40 -15.22
CA GLU A 80 22.67 -7.62 -14.82
C GLU A 80 22.94 -7.20 -13.36
N LYS A 81 22.29 -6.14 -12.87
CA LYS A 81 22.42 -5.68 -11.48
C LYS A 81 22.01 -6.76 -10.48
N SER A 82 20.88 -7.42 -10.73
CA SER A 82 20.38 -8.51 -9.89
C SER A 82 21.34 -9.70 -9.90
N THR A 83 21.87 -10.06 -11.08
CA THR A 83 22.85 -11.14 -11.24
C THR A 83 24.13 -10.85 -10.45
N LYS A 84 24.67 -9.63 -10.55
CA LYS A 84 25.87 -9.20 -9.80
C LYS A 84 25.66 -9.32 -8.30
N LEU A 85 24.51 -8.87 -7.79
CA LEU A 85 24.17 -8.97 -6.36
C LEU A 85 24.09 -10.42 -5.87
N VAL A 86 23.58 -11.34 -6.69
CA VAL A 86 23.52 -12.78 -6.34
C VAL A 86 24.93 -13.36 -6.27
N ILE A 87 25.77 -13.09 -7.27
CA ILE A 87 27.18 -13.54 -7.29
C ILE A 87 27.94 -12.98 -6.08
N GLU A 88 27.72 -11.72 -5.74
CA GLU A 88 28.36 -11.10 -4.59
C GLU A 88 27.93 -11.75 -3.27
N ARG A 89 26.62 -12.00 -3.08
CA ARG A 89 26.12 -12.72 -1.90
C ARG A 89 26.67 -14.13 -1.79
N MET A 90 26.80 -14.84 -2.91
CA MET A 90 27.42 -16.17 -2.95
C MET A 90 28.88 -16.13 -2.50
N LYS A 91 29.65 -15.16 -3.01
CA LYS A 91 31.05 -14.96 -2.62
C LYS A 91 31.20 -14.63 -1.13
N GLN A 92 30.36 -13.72 -0.63
CA GLN A 92 30.36 -13.33 0.79
C GLN A 92 30.06 -14.52 1.71
N LYS A 93 29.08 -15.34 1.35
CA LYS A 93 28.66 -16.51 2.13
C LYS A 93 29.50 -17.76 1.85
N LYS A 94 30.44 -17.71 0.90
CA LYS A 94 31.26 -18.85 0.43
C LYS A 94 30.44 -20.08 0.03
N VAL A 95 29.28 -19.86 -0.59
CA VAL A 95 28.38 -20.93 -1.04
C VAL A 95 28.13 -20.79 -2.54
N SER A 96 28.16 -21.92 -3.25
CA SER A 96 27.72 -22.04 -4.63
C SER A 96 26.36 -22.73 -4.67
N PHE A 97 25.41 -22.14 -5.38
CA PHE A 97 24.11 -22.72 -5.67
C PHE A 97 23.93 -22.81 -7.17
N LYS A 98 23.13 -23.78 -7.63
CA LYS A 98 22.74 -23.89 -9.03
C LYS A 98 21.92 -22.65 -9.44
N TRP A 99 22.20 -22.08 -10.62
CA TRP A 99 21.45 -20.90 -11.09
C TRP A 99 19.96 -21.18 -11.26
N PHE A 100 19.57 -22.42 -11.56
CA PHE A 100 18.18 -22.84 -11.62
C PHE A 100 17.45 -22.67 -10.27
N GLN A 101 18.07 -23.11 -9.16
CA GLN A 101 17.48 -22.98 -7.82
C GLN A 101 17.32 -21.52 -7.42
N LEU A 102 18.31 -20.67 -7.76
CA LEU A 102 18.22 -19.24 -7.54
C LEU A 102 17.07 -18.63 -8.33
N TYR A 103 16.92 -19.04 -9.59
CA TYR A 103 15.84 -18.56 -10.45
C TYR A 103 14.46 -18.92 -9.86
N GLU A 104 14.28 -20.17 -9.42
CA GLU A 104 13.04 -20.63 -8.79
C GLU A 104 12.73 -19.87 -7.49
N ALA A 105 13.74 -19.71 -6.62
CA ALA A 105 13.58 -18.94 -5.38
C ALA A 105 13.18 -17.49 -5.68
N LYS A 106 13.80 -16.87 -6.69
CA LYS A 106 13.48 -15.49 -7.08
C LYS A 106 12.06 -15.37 -7.65
N LEU A 107 11.59 -16.37 -8.40
CA LEU A 107 10.21 -16.41 -8.88
C LEU A 107 9.22 -16.45 -7.73
N LYS A 108 9.47 -17.28 -6.70
CA LYS A 108 8.63 -17.36 -5.50
C LYS A 108 8.59 -16.01 -4.77
N ASP A 109 9.74 -15.37 -4.57
CA ASP A 109 9.83 -14.04 -3.96
C ASP A 109 9.02 -12.97 -4.72
N VAL A 110 9.00 -13.03 -6.06
CA VAL A 110 8.24 -12.09 -6.89
C VAL A 110 6.75 -12.36 -6.76
N ALA A 111 6.32 -13.63 -6.87
CA ALA A 111 4.93 -14.03 -6.74
C ALA A 111 4.36 -13.65 -5.35
N GLU A 112 5.15 -13.83 -4.28
CA GLU A 112 4.76 -13.41 -2.94
C GLU A 112 4.54 -11.90 -2.85
N LYS A 113 5.47 -11.09 -3.37
CA LYS A 113 5.34 -9.63 -3.40
C LYS A 113 4.14 -9.16 -4.21
N GLU A 114 3.88 -9.79 -5.35
CA GLU A 114 2.69 -9.53 -6.16
C GLU A 114 1.42 -9.87 -5.39
N SER A 115 1.36 -11.04 -4.76
CA SER A 115 0.20 -11.46 -3.96
C SER A 115 -0.06 -10.50 -2.79
N GLN A 116 1.00 -10.03 -2.12
CA GLN A 116 0.90 -9.07 -1.03
C GLN A 116 0.39 -7.71 -1.53
N ALA A 117 0.86 -7.24 -2.69
CA ALA A 117 0.40 -6.01 -3.30
C ALA A 117 -1.09 -6.09 -3.70
N VAL A 118 -1.50 -7.21 -4.29
CA VAL A 118 -2.91 -7.48 -4.64
C VAL A 118 -3.78 -7.55 -3.38
N ALA A 119 -3.32 -8.24 -2.33
CA ALA A 119 -4.04 -8.31 -1.05
C ALA A 119 -4.20 -6.92 -0.41
N ARG A 120 -3.14 -6.10 -0.43
CA ARG A 120 -3.19 -4.72 0.05
C ARG A 120 -4.21 -3.90 -0.74
N LEU A 121 -4.22 -4.03 -2.07
CA LEU A 121 -5.18 -3.32 -2.92
C LEU A 121 -6.62 -3.73 -2.60
N LYS A 122 -6.88 -5.04 -2.48
CA LYS A 122 -8.18 -5.60 -2.11
C LYS A 122 -8.67 -5.08 -0.75
N GLN A 123 -7.78 -4.97 0.23
CA GLN A 123 -8.11 -4.41 1.55
C GLN A 123 -8.51 -2.93 1.45
N LEU A 124 -7.83 -2.13 0.62
CA LEU A 124 -8.18 -0.72 0.42
C LEU A 124 -9.56 -0.55 -0.22
N TYR A 125 -9.87 -1.35 -1.26
CA TYR A 125 -11.20 -1.33 -1.88
C TYR A 125 -12.29 -1.74 -0.91
N LYS A 126 -12.07 -2.81 -0.12
CA LYS A 126 -13.05 -3.27 0.88
C LYS A 126 -13.32 -2.19 1.93
N LYS A 127 -12.26 -1.55 2.45
CA LYS A 127 -12.39 -0.45 3.42
C LYS A 127 -13.18 0.73 2.86
N GLU A 128 -12.96 1.05 1.59
CA GLU A 128 -13.66 2.13 0.91
C GLU A 128 -15.14 1.78 0.66
N ASP A 129 -15.44 0.54 0.28
CA ASP A 129 -16.82 0.06 0.15
C ASP A 129 -17.55 0.06 1.50
N ASP A 130 -16.94 -0.45 2.56
CA ASP A 130 -17.48 -0.40 3.93
C ASP A 130 -17.77 1.06 4.38
N ARG A 131 -16.89 2.00 4.00
CA ARG A 131 -17.08 3.45 4.24
C ARG A 131 -18.27 4.01 3.45
N ARG A 132 -18.54 3.50 2.25
CA ARG A 132 -19.72 3.89 1.44
C ARG A 132 -21.00 3.27 1.99
N GLN A 133 -20.97 1.97 2.31
CA GLN A 133 -22.08 1.22 2.89
C GLN A 133 -22.52 1.77 4.25
N SER A 134 -21.58 2.23 5.08
CA SER A 134 -21.89 2.89 6.36
C SER A 134 -22.55 4.26 6.19
N ARG A 135 -22.36 4.94 5.06
CA ARG A 135 -23.03 6.21 4.72
C ARG A 135 -24.35 6.00 3.97
N GLN A 136 -24.59 4.81 3.46
CA GLN A 136 -25.81 4.50 2.72
C GLN A 136 -27.01 4.40 3.68
N VAL A 137 -28.10 5.08 3.33
CA VAL A 137 -29.35 5.02 4.10
C VAL A 137 -29.90 3.60 4.01
N ARG A 138 -29.94 2.91 5.16
CA ARG A 138 -30.58 1.58 5.26
C ARG A 138 -32.09 1.76 5.42
N LEU A 139 -32.88 1.15 4.55
CA LEU A 139 -34.33 1.02 4.72
C LEU A 139 -34.60 0.20 5.99
N CYS A 140 -35.22 0.84 6.99
CA CYS A 140 -35.61 0.16 8.21
C CYS A 140 -36.88 -0.66 7.93
N THR A 141 -36.74 -1.98 7.82
CA THR A 141 -37.88 -2.91 7.67
C THR A 141 -38.58 -3.20 9.00
N LYS A 142 -38.07 -2.64 10.12
CA LYS A 142 -38.78 -2.70 11.38
C LYS A 142 -40.01 -1.80 11.28
N VAL A 143 -41.17 -2.43 11.10
CA VAL A 143 -42.45 -1.80 11.41
C VAL A 143 -42.34 -1.27 12.84
N PRO A 144 -42.59 0.03 13.09
CA PRO A 144 -42.60 0.57 14.45
C PRO A 144 -43.48 -0.34 15.30
N PRO A 145 -43.04 -0.72 16.52
CA PRO A 145 -43.85 -1.59 17.36
C PRO A 145 -45.25 -0.98 17.45
N ALA A 146 -46.26 -1.79 17.13
CA ALA A 146 -47.67 -1.42 17.16
C ALA A 146 -48.14 -1.25 18.62
N GLY A 147 -47.48 -0.38 19.37
CA GLY A 147 -48.00 0.18 20.60
C GLY A 147 -48.90 1.34 20.21
N LYS A 148 -50.16 1.28 20.65
CA LYS A 148 -51.16 2.34 20.50
C LYS A 148 -50.52 3.69 20.85
N ARG A 149 -50.16 4.48 19.84
CA ARG A 149 -49.74 5.86 20.03
C ARG A 149 -50.99 6.58 20.54
N SER A 150 -51.03 6.87 21.84
CA SER A 150 -52.07 7.72 22.43
C SER A 150 -51.99 9.08 21.74
N PHE A 151 -52.88 9.29 20.79
CA PHE A 151 -53.27 10.60 20.29
C PHE A 151 -54.25 11.20 21.30
N TYR A 152 -53.82 11.49 22.52
CA TYR A 152 -54.63 12.25 23.47
C TYR A 152 -53.72 13.14 24.31
N GLY A 153 -54.03 14.44 24.25
CA GLY A 153 -53.52 15.42 25.21
C GLY A 153 -53.80 14.93 26.63
N GLY A 154 -52.76 14.97 27.45
CA GLY A 154 -52.79 14.53 28.84
C GLY A 154 -51.83 15.38 29.66
N SER A 155 -52.41 16.19 30.53
CA SER A 155 -51.82 17.22 31.37
C SER A 155 -50.67 16.71 32.27
N GLY A 156 -49.58 17.46 32.30
CA GLY A 156 -48.48 17.36 33.28
C GLY A 156 -47.80 18.73 33.43
N PRO A 157 -47.52 19.22 34.65
CA PRO A 157 -47.43 20.66 34.93
C PRO A 157 -46.09 21.30 34.57
N GLY A 158 -46.16 22.46 33.89
CA GLY A 158 -45.20 23.59 33.86
C GLY A 158 -43.75 23.25 33.46
N CYS A 159 -43.21 23.72 32.35
CA CYS A 159 -43.13 25.12 31.98
C CYS A 159 -43.20 25.31 30.45
N SER A 160 -44.14 26.16 30.05
CA SER A 160 -44.19 26.76 28.72
C SER A 160 -43.01 27.72 28.55
N LEU A 161 -42.05 27.37 27.69
CA LEU A 161 -41.33 28.35 26.88
C LEU A 161 -41.68 28.10 25.41
N TYR A 162 -42.80 28.70 25.02
CA TYR A 162 -43.16 29.22 23.71
C TYR A 162 -42.34 28.77 22.47
N ASN A 163 -43.12 28.24 21.52
CA ASN A 163 -42.94 28.34 20.07
C ASN A 163 -42.10 27.24 19.36
N GLY A 164 -42.81 26.21 18.89
CA GLY A 164 -42.83 25.80 17.47
C GLY A 164 -41.50 25.52 16.74
N LYS A 165 -40.41 25.18 17.42
CA LYS A 165 -39.13 24.88 16.75
C LYS A 165 -38.64 23.47 17.08
N SER A 166 -38.26 22.76 16.02
CA SER A 166 -37.83 21.36 16.00
C SER A 166 -36.75 21.05 17.04
N ASN A 167 -36.62 19.77 17.41
CA ASN A 167 -35.66 19.29 18.42
C ASN A 167 -34.21 19.76 18.15
N LEU A 168 -33.85 19.98 16.88
CA LEU A 168 -32.55 20.53 16.47
C LEU A 168 -32.34 21.97 16.96
N MET A 169 -33.33 22.85 16.80
CA MET A 169 -33.24 24.22 17.25
C MET A 169 -33.23 24.31 18.79
N LYS A 170 -33.95 23.41 19.46
CA LYS A 170 -33.90 23.31 20.94
C LYS A 170 -32.51 22.92 21.41
N LYS A 171 -31.89 21.92 20.78
CA LYS A 171 -30.51 21.50 21.09
C LYS A 171 -29.51 22.62 20.80
N ALA A 172 -29.59 23.27 19.65
CA ALA A 172 -28.71 24.37 19.29
C ALA A 172 -28.81 25.55 20.27
N LYS A 173 -30.02 25.90 20.73
CA LYS A 173 -30.20 26.92 21.78
C LYS A 173 -29.62 26.50 23.12
N LEU A 174 -29.78 25.23 23.49
CA LEU A 174 -29.23 24.70 24.74
C LEU A 174 -27.69 24.68 24.71
N ASP A 175 -27.10 24.28 23.59
CA ASP A 175 -25.65 24.24 23.39
C ASP A 175 -25.05 25.65 23.35
N LEU A 176 -25.76 26.63 22.76
CA LEU A 176 -25.39 28.04 22.80
C LEU A 176 -25.41 28.59 24.24
N LEU A 177 -26.42 28.25 25.04
CA LEU A 177 -26.50 28.66 26.45
C LEU A 177 -25.42 28.01 27.32
N LYS A 178 -24.95 26.81 26.95
CA LYS A 178 -23.86 26.10 27.63
C LYS A 178 -22.46 26.51 27.16
N SER A 179 -22.36 27.30 26.09
CA SER A 179 -21.09 27.71 25.50
C SER A 179 -20.25 28.58 26.46
N GLN A 180 -18.94 28.58 26.24
CA GLN A 180 -18.02 29.37 27.06
C GLN A 180 -18.26 30.88 26.87
N GLU A 181 -18.70 31.29 25.70
CA GLU A 181 -19.01 32.69 25.38
C GLU A 181 -20.17 33.23 26.21
N MET A 182 -21.26 32.46 26.37
CA MET A 182 -22.39 32.87 27.22
C MET A 182 -22.03 32.88 28.70
N LYS A 183 -21.17 31.95 29.15
CA LYS A 183 -20.62 31.97 30.52
C LYS A 183 -19.75 33.21 30.77
N ASN A 184 -18.93 33.60 29.80
CA ASN A 184 -18.11 34.80 29.86
C ASN A 184 -18.98 36.07 29.89
N ILE A 185 -20.02 36.16 29.05
CA ILE A 185 -20.97 37.27 29.06
C ILE A 185 -21.72 37.36 30.39
N ALA A 186 -22.16 36.23 30.97
CA ALA A 186 -22.80 36.19 32.27
C ALA A 186 -21.85 36.63 33.41
N ALA A 187 -20.59 36.19 33.38
CA ALA A 187 -19.55 36.62 34.32
C ALA A 187 -19.28 38.14 34.21
N MET A 188 -19.18 38.67 33.00
CA MET A 188 -19.01 40.10 32.75
C MET A 188 -20.20 40.92 33.26
N ARG A 189 -21.43 40.43 33.07
CA ARG A 189 -22.65 41.06 33.62
C ARG A 189 -22.68 41.01 35.15
N LYS A 190 -22.25 39.90 35.76
CA LYS A 190 -22.17 39.78 37.23
C LYS A 190 -21.15 40.76 37.82
N ASN A 191 -20.00 40.93 37.17
CA ASN A 191 -18.99 41.90 37.56
C ASN A 191 -19.47 43.35 37.36
N ALA A 192 -20.22 43.62 36.29
CA ALA A 192 -20.84 44.93 36.07
C ALA A 192 -21.87 45.28 37.17
N VAL A 193 -22.68 44.31 37.62
CA VAL A 193 -23.64 44.52 38.73
C VAL A 193 -22.92 44.74 40.06
N GLN A 194 -21.83 44.01 40.34
CA GLN A 194 -21.00 44.24 41.54
C GLN A 194 -20.33 45.63 41.54
N ARG A 195 -20.03 46.16 40.36
CA ARG A 195 -19.47 47.52 40.20
C ARG A 195 -20.48 48.63 40.48
N ILE A 196 -21.78 48.37 40.34
CA ILE A 196 -22.85 49.35 40.60
C ILE A 196 -23.23 49.38 42.10
N ASN A 197 -23.05 48.27 42.81
CA ASN A 197 -23.31 48.18 44.26
C ASN A 197 -22.10 48.56 45.14
N SER A 198 -20.98 48.97 44.54
CA SER A 198 -19.81 49.46 45.25
C SER A 198 -19.67 50.95 45.02
N THR A 199 -20.19 51.76 45.95
CA THR A 199 -20.00 53.21 45.99
C THR A 199 -18.50 53.54 46.11
N PRO A 200 -17.92 54.42 45.26
CA PRO A 200 -16.54 54.83 45.40
C PRO A 200 -16.43 55.94 46.45
N SER A 201 -15.73 55.65 47.56
CA SER A 201 -15.30 56.68 48.52
C SER A 201 -14.14 57.46 47.91
N MET A 202 -14.37 58.75 47.66
CA MET A 202 -13.35 59.75 47.32
C MET A 202 -12.16 59.71 48.28
N LYS A 203 -10.95 59.83 47.73
CA LYS A 203 -9.79 60.57 48.29
C LYS A 203 -8.62 60.55 47.31
N ASP A 204 -8.44 61.67 46.63
CA ASP A 204 -7.12 62.19 46.23
C ASP A 204 -6.67 63.17 47.35
N PRO A 205 -5.38 63.46 47.60
CA PRO A 205 -4.49 64.04 46.57
C PRO A 205 -2.96 63.76 46.67
N ARG A 206 -2.29 64.01 45.52
CA ARG A 206 -0.95 64.64 45.33
C ARG A 206 0.33 63.92 45.83
N GLY A 207 1.26 63.76 44.88
CA GLY A 207 2.71 63.69 45.14
C GLY A 207 3.55 63.55 43.86
N PHE A 208 4.20 64.64 43.45
CA PHE A 208 5.28 64.81 42.45
C PHE A 208 6.39 63.72 42.55
N SER A 209 7.30 63.43 41.62
CA SER A 209 7.81 63.94 40.32
C SER A 209 8.91 62.94 39.87
N GLY A 210 9.22 62.82 38.58
CA GLY A 210 10.49 62.20 38.20
C GLY A 210 10.67 61.78 36.75
N THR A 211 10.94 62.78 35.91
CA THR A 211 11.91 62.75 34.79
C THR A 211 11.76 61.75 33.63
N SER A 212 11.46 62.38 32.50
CA SER A 212 11.68 61.98 31.11
C SER A 212 13.10 61.48 30.82
N SER A 213 13.22 60.51 29.92
CA SER A 213 14.37 60.41 29.01
C SER A 213 13.93 59.74 27.72
N ALA A 214 13.86 60.55 26.66
CA ALA A 214 13.77 60.14 25.28
C ALA A 214 15.18 59.88 24.75
N SER A 215 15.38 58.79 24.01
CA SER A 215 16.47 58.69 23.04
C SER A 215 15.94 58.00 21.78
N SER A 216 15.80 58.83 20.74
CA SER A 216 15.86 58.42 19.34
C SER A 216 17.27 57.93 19.03
N PHE A 217 17.45 56.96 18.12
CA PHE A 217 18.34 57.13 16.95
C PHE A 217 18.20 55.97 15.94
N ARG A 218 18.49 56.37 14.70
CA ARG A 218 18.31 55.77 13.37
C ARG A 218 19.23 54.58 13.02
N ASN A 219 18.75 53.84 12.00
CA ASN A 219 19.42 53.26 10.83
C ASN A 219 20.75 52.51 11.00
N LYS A 220 20.73 51.23 10.57
CA LYS A 220 21.42 50.78 9.36
C LYS A 220 20.72 49.56 8.77
#